data_AF-A0A7Y5SBB2-F1
#
_entry.id   AF-A0A7Y5SBB2-F1
#
_cell.length_a   1.000
_cell.length_b   1.000
_cell.length_c   1.000
_cell.angle_alpha   90.00
_cell.angle_beta   90.00
_cell.angle_gamma   90.00
#
_symmetry.space_group_name_H-M   'P 1'
#
loop_
_entity.id
_entity.type
_entity.pdbx_description
1 polymer ?
#
loop_
_entity_poly.entity_id
_entity_poly.type
_entity_poly.pdbx_seq_one_letter_code
_entity_poly.pdbx_strand_id
1 'polypeptide(L)'
;NVATGAGTRLAPVTLRVSLDDARAKAADLLAVADRALAASDKALDLDWPRDPNVSRDLYQKAAAGVTRDLDSAATALAALESLLAEFPELTRTPAPGQTTIAGKPSAYAARWKREAQGRADDLTKLRERARLFASQ
;
A
#
# COMPACT_ATOMS: atom_id res chain seq x y z
N ASN A 1 15.18 -9.03 -62.49
CA ASN A 1 14.52 -10.14 -61.80
C ASN A 1 14.53 -9.85 -60.32
N VAL A 2 13.36 -9.73 -59.71
CA VAL A 2 13.12 -9.25 -58.33
C VAL A 2 13.25 -10.43 -57.35
N ALA A 3 13.90 -10.21 -56.19
CA ALA A 3 13.54 -10.89 -54.95
C ALA A 3 14.11 -10.15 -53.73
N THR A 4 13.30 -9.21 -53.24
CA THR A 4 13.27 -8.70 -51.87
C THR A 4 13.06 -9.87 -50.90
N GLY A 5 13.81 -9.91 -49.78
CA GLY A 5 13.72 -11.01 -48.80
C GLY A 5 14.06 -10.60 -47.38
N ALA A 6 13.17 -9.81 -46.79
CA ALA A 6 12.85 -9.73 -45.35
C ALA A 6 14.01 -9.74 -44.33
N GLY A 7 14.45 -8.54 -43.96
CA GLY A 7 15.07 -8.30 -42.66
C GLY A 7 14.07 -8.62 -41.54
N THR A 8 14.30 -9.71 -40.83
CA THR A 8 13.63 -9.97 -39.55
C THR A 8 14.25 -9.03 -38.52
N ARG A 9 13.74 -7.80 -38.43
CA ARG A 9 14.00 -6.92 -37.30
C ARG A 9 13.34 -7.55 -36.09
N LEU A 10 14.13 -8.26 -35.30
CA LEU A 10 13.78 -8.58 -33.91
C LEU A 10 13.53 -7.25 -33.21
N ALA A 11 12.26 -6.93 -33.00
CA ALA A 11 11.89 -5.78 -32.17
C ALA A 11 12.50 -6.00 -30.78
N PRO A 12 13.08 -4.97 -30.15
CA PRO A 12 13.52 -5.09 -28.77
C PRO A 12 12.30 -5.41 -27.92
N VAL A 13 12.31 -6.56 -27.24
CA VAL A 13 11.39 -6.86 -26.14
C VAL A 13 11.78 -5.94 -24.99
N THR A 14 11.42 -4.66 -25.11
CA THR A 14 11.24 -3.83 -23.93
C THR A 14 10.03 -4.41 -23.24
N LEU A 15 10.26 -5.08 -22.11
CA LEU A 15 9.24 -5.44 -21.13
C LEU A 15 8.65 -4.12 -20.61
N ARG A 16 7.81 -3.48 -21.44
CA ARG A 16 6.98 -2.36 -21.05
C ARG A 16 6.03 -2.95 -20.04
N VAL A 17 6.32 -2.75 -18.75
CA VAL A 17 5.36 -2.95 -17.67
C VAL A 17 4.04 -2.35 -18.16
N SER A 18 3.07 -3.22 -18.39
CA SER A 18 1.79 -2.78 -18.95
C SER A 18 1.01 -2.02 -17.87
N LEU A 19 0.05 -1.21 -18.28
CA LEU A 19 -0.84 -0.54 -17.32
C LEU A 19 -1.57 -1.55 -16.43
N ASP A 20 -1.85 -2.75 -16.96
CA ASP A 20 -2.45 -3.84 -16.21
C ASP A 20 -1.49 -4.44 -15.16
N ASP A 21 -0.20 -4.58 -15.49
CA ASP A 21 0.83 -5.01 -14.53
C ASP A 21 1.01 -3.98 -13.42
N ALA A 22 1.04 -2.69 -13.77
CA ALA A 22 1.10 -1.60 -12.80
C ALA A 22 -0.14 -1.59 -11.90
N ARG A 23 -1.32 -1.91 -12.44
CA ARG A 23 -2.56 -2.01 -11.67
C ARG A 23 -2.55 -3.20 -10.71
N ALA A 24 -2.11 -4.36 -11.16
CA ALA A 24 -1.96 -5.55 -10.32
C ALA A 24 -0.98 -5.27 -9.17
N LYS A 25 0.17 -4.66 -9.49
CA LYS A 25 1.16 -4.27 -8.50
C LYS A 25 0.62 -3.25 -7.49
N ALA A 26 -0.15 -2.26 -7.93
CA ALA A 26 -0.79 -1.30 -7.04
C ALA A 26 -1.78 -1.97 -6.06
N ALA A 27 -2.55 -2.95 -6.55
CA ALA A 27 -3.45 -3.75 -5.71
C ALA A 27 -2.69 -4.61 -4.69
N ASP A 28 -1.59 -5.24 -5.10
CA ASP A 28 -0.74 -6.03 -4.20
C ASP A 28 -0.11 -5.16 -3.11
N LEU A 29 0.38 -3.97 -3.45
CA LEU A 29 0.94 -3.02 -2.48
C LEU A 29 -0.10 -2.58 -1.46
N LEU A 30 -1.33 -2.29 -1.89
CA LEU A 30 -2.44 -1.99 -0.97
C LEU A 30 -2.75 -3.19 -0.06
N ALA A 31 -2.80 -4.41 -0.60
CA ALA A 31 -3.06 -5.61 0.19
C ALA A 31 -1.93 -5.93 1.19
N VAL A 32 -0.68 -5.61 0.87
CA VAL A 32 0.45 -5.70 1.81
C VAL A 32 0.29 -4.68 2.94
N ALA A 33 -0.02 -3.43 2.60
CA ALA A 33 -0.26 -2.38 3.60
C ALA A 33 -1.43 -2.75 4.53
N ASP A 34 -2.56 -3.20 3.97
CA ASP A 34 -3.76 -3.58 4.75
C ASP A 34 -3.48 -4.73 5.72
N ARG A 35 -2.79 -5.78 5.25
CA ARG A 35 -2.43 -6.91 6.11
C ARG A 35 -1.50 -6.49 7.26
N ALA A 36 -0.53 -5.64 6.97
CA ALA A 36 0.43 -5.17 7.97
C ALA A 36 -0.22 -4.22 8.99
N LEU A 37 -1.12 -3.33 8.55
CA LEU A 37 -1.91 -2.46 9.42
C LEU A 37 -2.84 -3.29 10.31
N ALA A 38 -3.56 -4.27 9.75
CA ALA A 38 -4.46 -5.13 10.52
C ALA A 38 -3.72 -6.01 11.55
N ALA A 39 -2.55 -6.53 11.20
CA ALA A 39 -1.70 -7.26 12.13
C ALA A 39 -1.22 -6.37 13.29
N SER A 40 -0.81 -5.14 12.97
CA SER A 40 -0.37 -4.15 13.95
C SER A 40 -1.50 -3.71 14.88
N ASP A 41 -2.69 -3.46 14.33
CA ASP A 41 -3.87 -3.09 15.11
C ASP A 41 -4.26 -4.19 16.10
N LYS A 42 -4.32 -5.44 15.63
CA LYS A 42 -4.58 -6.61 16.47
C LYS A 42 -3.52 -6.79 17.57
N ALA A 43 -2.25 -6.57 17.27
CA ALA A 43 -1.18 -6.70 18.25
C ALA A 43 -1.18 -5.57 19.29
N LEU A 44 -1.68 -4.39 18.91
CA LEU A 44 -1.86 -3.25 19.81
C LEU A 44 -3.24 -3.23 20.48
N ASP A 45 -4.09 -4.25 20.26
CA ASP A 45 -5.43 -4.36 20.83
C ASP A 45 -5.38 -4.74 22.32
N LEU A 46 -4.80 -3.85 23.10
CA LEU A 46 -4.74 -3.87 24.55
C LEU A 46 -5.47 -2.65 25.08
N ASP A 47 -6.14 -2.83 26.22
CA ASP A 47 -6.90 -1.78 26.87
C ASP A 47 -6.02 -0.56 27.17
N TRP A 48 -6.58 0.61 26.88
CA TRP A 48 -5.97 1.91 27.14
C TRP A 48 -6.97 2.87 27.78
N PRO A 49 -6.64 3.56 28.90
CA PRO A 49 -5.35 3.60 29.61
C PRO A 49 -4.91 2.25 30.16
N ARG A 50 -3.60 2.07 30.39
CA ARG A 50 -2.99 0.81 30.83
C ARG A 50 -3.83 0.10 31.90
N ASP A 51 -4.21 -1.15 31.64
CA ASP A 51 -4.85 -1.99 32.66
C ASP A 51 -3.83 -2.30 33.77
N PRO A 52 -4.14 -2.01 35.04
CA PRO A 52 -3.26 -2.34 36.17
C PRO A 52 -2.95 -3.84 36.29
N ASN A 53 -3.80 -4.72 35.73
CA ASN A 53 -3.61 -6.17 35.73
C ASN A 53 -2.72 -6.66 34.58
N VAL A 54 -2.41 -5.81 33.61
CA VAL A 54 -1.54 -6.16 32.48
C VAL A 54 -0.11 -5.68 32.75
N SER A 55 0.84 -6.60 32.60
CA SER A 55 2.25 -6.31 32.82
C SER A 55 2.78 -5.27 31.84
N ARG A 56 3.65 -4.37 32.32
CA ARG A 56 4.35 -3.37 31.50
C ARG A 56 5.12 -4.01 30.33
N ASP A 57 5.74 -5.16 30.60
CA ASP A 57 6.50 -5.95 29.63
C ASP A 57 5.63 -6.37 28.42
N LEU A 58 4.34 -6.64 28.64
CA LEU A 58 3.42 -7.03 27.56
C LEU A 58 3.14 -5.86 26.60
N TYR A 59 2.93 -4.64 27.11
CA TYR A 59 2.79 -3.43 26.29
C TYR A 59 4.06 -3.14 25.48
N GLN A 60 5.23 -3.24 26.12
CA GLN A 60 6.52 -3.03 25.44
C GLN A 60 6.79 -4.08 24.36
N LYS A 61 6.47 -5.35 24.63
CA LYS A 61 6.56 -6.44 23.64
C LYS A 61 5.60 -6.23 22.47
N ALA A 62 4.38 -5.79 22.73
CA ALA A 62 3.42 -5.45 21.67
C ALA A 62 3.96 -4.31 20.79
N ALA A 63 4.48 -3.23 21.39
CA ALA A 63 5.07 -2.11 20.67
C ALA A 63 6.29 -2.53 19.81
N ALA A 64 7.17 -3.36 20.36
CA ALA A 64 8.32 -3.87 19.61
C ALA A 64 7.89 -4.81 18.47
N GLY A 65 6.88 -5.65 18.71
CA GLY A 65 6.37 -6.64 17.76
C GLY A 65 5.80 -6.02 16.48
N VAL A 66 5.18 -4.84 16.58
CA VAL A 66 4.53 -4.19 15.42
C VAL A 66 5.46 -3.34 14.57
N THR A 67 6.68 -3.05 15.01
CA THR A 67 7.58 -2.11 14.30
C THR A 67 7.86 -2.59 12.87
N ARG A 68 8.13 -3.89 12.70
CA ARG A 68 8.36 -4.50 11.39
C ARG A 68 7.15 -4.39 10.46
N ASP A 69 5.95 -4.61 10.99
CA ASP A 69 4.72 -4.57 10.21
C ASP A 69 4.39 -3.12 9.79
N LEU A 70 4.54 -2.17 10.70
CA LEU A 70 4.36 -0.74 10.38
C LEU A 70 5.38 -0.25 9.34
N ASP A 71 6.62 -0.73 9.37
CA ASP A 71 7.63 -0.41 8.35
C ASP A 71 7.34 -1.09 7.01
N SER A 72 6.80 -2.30 7.03
CA SER A 72 6.31 -2.97 5.82
C SER A 72 5.15 -2.20 5.19
N ALA A 73 4.20 -1.71 5.99
CA ALA A 73 3.10 -0.87 5.52
C ALA A 73 3.63 0.46 4.93
N ALA A 74 4.57 1.12 5.62
CA ALA A 74 5.18 2.36 5.14
C ALA A 74 5.90 2.17 3.80
N THR A 75 6.65 1.08 3.65
CA THR A 75 7.37 0.74 2.42
C THR A 75 6.40 0.47 1.26
N ALA A 76 5.31 -0.26 1.53
CA ALA A 76 4.30 -0.55 0.52
C ALA A 76 3.56 0.72 0.05
N LEU A 77 3.24 1.65 0.98
CA LEU A 77 2.63 2.92 0.64
C LEU A 77 3.57 3.83 -0.17
N ALA A 78 4.85 3.92 0.20
CA ALA A 78 5.84 4.69 -0.56
C ALA A 78 6.06 4.11 -1.98
N ALA A 79 6.06 2.78 -2.10
CA ALA A 79 6.12 2.12 -3.39
C ALA A 79 4.87 2.37 -4.23
N LEU A 80 3.68 2.44 -3.60
CA LEU A 80 2.43 2.78 -4.29
C LEU A 80 2.46 4.23 -4.81
N GLU A 81 2.92 5.18 -4.00
CA GLU A 81 3.06 6.58 -4.42
C GLU A 81 4.03 6.71 -5.61
N SER A 82 5.16 6.01 -5.55
CA SER A 82 6.13 5.98 -6.65
C SER A 82 5.51 5.40 -7.92
N LEU A 83 4.73 4.32 -7.80
CA LEU A 83 4.05 3.67 -8.92
C LEU A 83 2.96 4.56 -9.53
N LEU A 84 2.21 5.31 -8.71
CA LEU A 84 1.21 6.27 -9.18
C LEU A 84 1.84 7.48 -9.88
N ALA A 85 3.05 7.88 -9.48
CA ALA A 85 3.82 8.92 -10.15
C ALA A 85 4.40 8.45 -11.50
N GLU A 86 4.84 7.19 -11.58
CA GLU A 86 5.36 6.57 -12.80
C GLU A 86 4.25 6.28 -13.83
N PHE A 87 3.07 5.88 -13.36
CA PHE A 87 1.91 5.54 -14.19
C PHE A 87 0.69 6.41 -13.84
N PRO A 88 0.68 7.70 -14.24
CA PRO A 88 -0.44 8.60 -13.95
C PRO A 88 -1.76 8.11 -14.55
N GLU A 89 -1.74 7.28 -15.59
CA GLU A 89 -2.92 6.63 -16.18
C GLU A 89 -3.67 5.74 -15.19
N LEU A 90 -3.00 5.18 -14.17
CA LEU A 90 -3.65 4.39 -13.11
C LEU A 90 -4.73 5.19 -12.40
N THR A 91 -4.49 6.49 -12.20
CA THR A 91 -5.45 7.39 -11.54
C THR A 91 -6.72 7.64 -12.35
N ARG A 92 -6.72 7.28 -13.65
CA ARG A 92 -7.89 7.35 -14.53
C ARG A 92 -8.70 6.06 -14.53
N THR A 93 -8.24 5.03 -13.82
CA THR A 93 -8.91 3.75 -13.67
C THR A 93 -9.46 3.59 -12.25
N PRO A 94 -10.55 2.83 -12.05
CA PRO A 94 -11.09 2.59 -10.71
C PRO A 94 -10.05 1.89 -9.83
N ALA A 95 -9.90 2.42 -8.61
CA ALA A 95 -9.07 1.83 -7.58
C ALA A 95 -9.55 0.40 -7.22
N PRO A 96 -8.68 -0.47 -6.67
CA PRO A 96 -9.08 -1.79 -6.21
C PRO A 96 -10.29 -1.71 -5.26
N GLY A 97 -11.29 -2.57 -5.47
CA GLY A 97 -12.54 -2.58 -4.70
C GLY A 97 -13.61 -1.57 -5.14
N GLN A 98 -13.33 -0.72 -6.15
CA GLN A 98 -14.31 0.22 -6.68
C GLN A 98 -15.05 -0.35 -7.90
N THR A 99 -16.39 -0.29 -7.88
CA THR A 99 -17.22 -0.60 -9.05
C THR A 99 -17.18 0.53 -10.07
N THR A 100 -17.12 0.18 -11.36
CA THR A 100 -17.03 1.09 -12.53
C THR A 100 -18.31 1.88 -12.83
N ILE A 101 -19.05 2.33 -11.80
CA ILE A 101 -20.31 3.06 -11.99
C ILE A 101 -19.99 4.50 -12.38
N ALA A 102 -20.06 4.80 -13.69
CA ALA A 102 -20.00 6.14 -14.29
C ALA A 102 -19.02 7.14 -13.65
N GLY A 103 -17.87 6.65 -13.17
CA GLY A 103 -16.89 7.49 -12.49
C GLY A 103 -16.13 8.35 -13.49
N LYS A 104 -16.16 9.68 -13.29
CA LYS A 104 -15.28 10.60 -14.00
C LYS A 104 -13.82 10.27 -13.63
N PRO A 105 -12.82 10.43 -14.53
CA PRO A 105 -11.41 10.20 -14.20
C PRO A 105 -10.92 10.97 -12.96
N SER A 106 -11.45 12.18 -12.73
CA SER A 106 -11.17 12.96 -11.53
C SER A 106 -11.66 12.29 -10.23
N ALA A 107 -12.78 11.56 -10.29
CA ALA A 107 -13.30 10.81 -9.14
C ALA A 107 -12.41 9.61 -8.81
N TYR A 108 -11.84 8.95 -9.81
CA TYR A 108 -10.90 7.85 -9.60
C TYR A 108 -9.58 8.34 -9.00
N ALA A 109 -9.02 9.44 -9.51
CA ALA A 109 -7.81 10.04 -8.95
C ALA A 109 -8.00 10.49 -7.49
N ALA A 110 -9.14 11.13 -7.20
CA ALA A 110 -9.51 11.51 -5.83
C ALA A 110 -9.64 10.28 -4.91
N ARG A 111 -10.14 9.16 -5.45
CA ARG A 111 -10.28 7.91 -4.68
C ARG A 111 -8.92 7.30 -4.37
N TRP A 112 -8.03 7.16 -5.36
CA TRP A 112 -6.66 6.68 -5.13
C TRP A 112 -5.95 7.48 -4.05
N LYS A 113 -6.05 8.81 -4.10
CA LYS A 113 -5.51 9.69 -3.07
C LYS A 113 -6.12 9.42 -1.70
N ARG A 114 -7.45 9.27 -1.62
CA ARG A 114 -8.14 8.97 -0.36
C ARG A 114 -7.73 7.60 0.22
N GLU A 115 -7.59 6.58 -0.61
CA GLU A 115 -7.18 5.23 -0.18
C GLU A 115 -5.75 5.22 0.36
N ALA A 116 -4.82 5.90 -0.32
CA ALA A 116 -3.44 6.05 0.15
C ALA A 116 -3.39 6.88 1.46
N GLN A 117 -4.11 8.00 1.50
CA GLN A 117 -4.14 8.88 2.68
C GLN A 117 -4.75 8.18 3.89
N GLY A 118 -5.87 7.45 3.74
CA GLY A 118 -6.50 6.75 4.86
C GLY A 118 -5.55 5.75 5.52
N ARG A 119 -4.77 5.02 4.72
CA ARG A 119 -3.75 4.08 5.23
C ARG A 119 -2.56 4.79 5.86
N ALA A 120 -2.16 5.94 5.32
CA ALA A 120 -1.10 6.76 5.92
C ALA A 120 -1.54 7.34 7.28
N ASP A 121 -2.80 7.74 7.40
CA ASP A 121 -3.40 8.20 8.66
C ASP A 121 -3.45 7.06 9.68
N ASP A 122 -3.87 5.86 9.27
CA ASP A 122 -3.93 4.68 10.14
C ASP A 122 -2.53 4.20 10.57
N LEU A 123 -1.55 4.22 9.65
CA LEU A 123 -0.14 4.00 9.97
C LEU A 123 0.36 4.98 11.05
N THR A 124 -0.01 6.26 10.92
CA THR A 124 0.38 7.29 11.89
C THR A 124 -0.22 7.02 13.26
N LYS A 125 -1.54 6.73 13.33
CA LYS A 125 -2.22 6.39 14.58
C LYS A 125 -1.61 5.16 15.27
N LEU A 126 -1.30 4.11 14.50
CA LEU A 126 -0.70 2.89 15.05
C LEU A 126 0.73 3.12 15.54
N ARG A 127 1.52 3.94 14.83
CA ARG A 127 2.86 4.35 15.29
C ARG A 127 2.79 5.15 16.59
N GLU A 128 1.83 6.06 16.72
CA GLU A 128 1.60 6.80 17.96
C GLU A 128 1.20 5.87 19.11
N ARG A 129 0.26 4.94 18.88
CA ARG A 129 -0.14 3.94 19.88
C ARG A 129 1.02 3.05 20.31
N ALA A 130 1.83 2.57 19.37
CA ALA A 130 3.04 1.80 19.65
C ALA A 130 4.03 2.61 20.50
N ARG A 131 4.23 3.90 20.19
CA ARG A 131 5.11 4.79 20.97
C ARG A 131 4.61 4.97 22.41
N LEU A 132 3.29 5.14 22.60
CA LEU A 132 2.69 5.22 23.93
C LEU A 132 2.93 3.94 24.72
N PHE A 133 2.76 2.77 24.10
CA PHE A 133 2.98 1.47 24.73
C PHE A 133 4.45 1.24 25.09
N ALA A 134 5.39 1.71 24.26
CA ALA A 134 6.83 1.64 24.57
C ALA A 134 7.26 2.56 25.72
N SER A 135 6.54 3.66 25.94
CA SER A 135 6.84 4.64 27.00
C SER A 135 6.31 4.26 28.38
N GLN A 136 5.47 3.23 28.46
CA GLN A 136 4.97 2.67 29.72
C GLN A 136 6.08 2.05 30.54
#